data_AF-A0A0C9V2B4-F1
#
_entry.id   AF-A0A0C9V2B4-F1
#
_cell.length_a   1.000
_cell.length_b   1.000
_cell.length_c   1.000
_cell.angle_alpha   90.00
_cell.angle_beta   90.00
_cell.angle_gamma   90.00
#
_symmetry.space_group_name_H-M   'P 1'
#
loop_
_entity.id
_entity.type
_entity.pdbx_description
1 polymer ?
#
loop_
_entity_poly.entity_id
_entity_poly.type
_entity_poly.pdbx_seq_one_letter_code
_entity_poly.pdbx_strand_id
1 'polypeptide(L)' 'YKSVQQKVRPVSYPEDAHVTRQFPEDPLLTLPHLSPNPPDFVPTERLTEERLKVLRINEEGFLQPEEVKLFEQVFRNVQM' A
#
# COMPACT_ATOMS: atom_id res chain seq x y z
N TYR A 1 -37.26 -2.85 8.09
CA TYR A 1 -36.51 -1.79 8.82
C TYR A 1 -36.95 -1.83 10.29
N LYS A 2 -36.07 -1.64 11.29
CA LYS A 2 -36.46 -1.72 12.71
C LYS A 2 -37.32 -0.52 13.11
N SER A 3 -38.29 -0.70 14.00
CA SER A 3 -39.16 0.38 14.47
C SER A 3 -38.33 1.41 15.27
N VAL A 4 -38.75 2.68 15.24
CA VAL A 4 -38.03 3.79 15.89
C VAL A 4 -37.89 3.56 17.40
N GLN A 5 -38.87 2.89 18.00
CA GLN A 5 -38.90 2.51 19.41
C GLN A 5 -37.84 1.46 19.76
N GLN A 6 -37.41 0.64 18.79
CA GLN A 6 -36.34 -0.36 18.95
C GLN A 6 -34.98 0.17 18.50
N LYS A 7 -34.86 1.46 18.18
CA LYS A 7 -33.61 2.08 17.75
C LYS A 7 -32.70 2.30 18.97
N VAL A 8 -31.70 1.44 19.11
CA VAL A 8 -30.65 1.62 20.12
C VAL A 8 -29.81 2.83 19.74
N ARG A 9 -29.68 3.78 20.67
CA ARG A 9 -28.75 4.91 20.51
C ARG A 9 -27.36 4.44 20.94
N PRO A 10 -26.31 4.71 20.15
CA PRO A 10 -24.95 4.40 20.56
C PRO A 10 -24.63 5.14 21.86
N VAL A 11 -24.06 4.43 22.82
CA VAL A 11 -23.57 4.98 24.09
C VAL A 11 -22.16 5.50 23.85
N SER A 12 -21.71 6.48 24.64
CA SER A 12 -20.33 6.97 24.57
C SER A 12 -19.36 5.82 24.82
N TYR A 13 -18.33 5.73 23.96
CA TYR A 13 -17.30 4.70 24.08
C TYR A 13 -16.47 4.95 25.35
N PRO A 14 -16.23 3.93 26.20
CA PRO A 14 -15.51 4.12 27.45
C PRO A 14 -14.05 4.47 27.18
N GLU A 15 -13.49 5.41 27.96
CA GLU A 15 -12.10 5.89 27.82
C GLU A 15 -11.09 4.73 27.87
N ASP A 16 -11.30 3.75 28.76
CA ASP A 16 -10.44 2.57 28.90
C ASP A 16 -10.43 1.64 27.68
N ALA A 17 -11.44 1.74 26.82
CA ALA A 17 -11.48 0.97 25.58
C ALA A 17 -10.82 1.69 24.40
N HIS A 18 -10.38 2.94 24.56
CA HIS A 18 -9.72 3.67 23.48
C HIS A 18 -8.39 3.01 23.08
N VAL A 19 -8.27 2.68 21.80
CA VAL A 19 -7.02 2.21 21.22
C VAL A 19 -6.08 3.41 21.04
N THR A 20 -5.05 3.50 21.89
CA THR A 20 -3.94 4.44 21.70
C THR A 20 -3.00 3.93 20.62
N ARG A 21 -2.94 4.62 19.48
CA ARG A 21 -1.93 4.36 18.45
C ARG A 21 -0.61 5.03 18.87
N GLN A 22 0.39 4.20 19.18
CA GLN A 22 1.74 4.67 19.49
C GLN A 22 2.71 4.14 18.42
N PHE A 23 3.61 5.01 17.96
CA PHE A 23 4.74 4.66 17.11
C PHE A 23 6.00 4.80 17.96
N PRO A 24 6.49 3.71 18.59
CA PRO A 24 7.66 3.77 19.48
C PRO A 24 8.93 4.18 18.71
N GLU A 25 8.97 3.91 17.40
CA GLU A 25 10.02 4.28 16.47
C GLU A 25 9.40 4.81 15.18
N ASP A 26 10.17 5.54 14.37
CA ASP A 26 9.68 6.08 13.09
C ASP A 26 9.42 4.92 12.11
N PRO A 27 8.17 4.72 11.67
CA PRO A 27 7.79 3.59 10.81
C PRO A 27 8.42 3.67 9.41
N LEU A 28 8.99 4.82 9.02
CA LEU A 28 9.62 5.00 7.72
C LEU A 28 11.09 4.53 7.69
N LEU A 29 11.70 4.29 8.86
CA LEU A 29 13.13 3.94 8.95
C LEU A 29 13.48 2.61 8.26
N THR A 30 12.53 1.69 8.17
CA THR A 30 12.71 0.37 7.54
C THR A 30 12.36 0.36 6.06
N LEU A 31 11.85 1.47 5.52
CA LEU A 31 11.45 1.52 4.12
C LEU A 31 12.68 1.49 3.21
N PRO A 32 12.64 0.67 2.14
CA PRO A 32 13.73 0.63 1.18
C PRO A 32 13.81 1.92 0.38
N HIS A 33 15.04 2.39 0.14
CA HIS A 33 15.29 3.62 -0.60
C HIS A 33 14.79 3.52 -2.05
N LEU A 34 14.09 4.57 -2.51
CA LEU A 34 13.66 4.73 -3.90
C LEU A 34 14.54 5.75 -4.61
N SER A 35 15.01 5.39 -5.81
CA SER A 35 15.81 6.29 -6.63
C SER A 35 14.87 7.26 -7.36
N PRO A 36 15.20 8.56 -7.46
CA PRO A 36 14.44 9.49 -8.30
C PRO A 36 14.55 9.12 -9.80
N ASN A 37 15.61 8.42 -10.18
CA ASN A 37 15.79 7.86 -11.52
C ASN A 37 15.79 6.32 -11.39
N PRO A 38 14.62 5.66 -11.50
CA PRO A 38 14.53 4.22 -11.35
C PRO A 38 15.28 3.51 -12.50
N PRO A 39 16.04 2.45 -12.19
CA PRO A 39 16.70 1.64 -13.21
C PRO A 39 15.68 0.86 -14.04
N ASP A 40 16.10 0.38 -15.21
CA ASP A 40 15.26 -0.50 -16.02
C ASP A 40 14.95 -1.81 -15.29
N PHE A 41 13.74 -2.34 -15.53
CA PHE A 41 13.27 -3.57 -14.92
C PHE A 41 14.16 -4.76 -15.27
N VAL A 42 14.53 -5.52 -14.23
CA VAL A 42 15.23 -6.80 -14.37
C VAL A 42 14.38 -7.89 -13.70
N PRO A 43 14.00 -8.95 -14.44
CA PRO A 43 13.22 -10.04 -13.88
C PRO A 43 13.95 -10.67 -12.68
N THR A 44 13.23 -10.83 -11.57
CA THR A 44 13.73 -11.46 -10.36
C THR A 44 12.99 -12.79 -10.14
N GLU A 45 13.50 -13.68 -9.28
CA GLU A 45 12.91 -15.00 -9.01
C GLU A 45 11.40 -14.96 -8.71
N ARG A 46 10.93 -13.89 -8.03
CA ARG A 46 9.52 -13.73 -7.64
C ARG A 46 8.74 -12.82 -8.60
N LEU A 47 9.39 -11.85 -9.22
CA LEU A 47 8.81 -10.86 -10.12
C LEU A 47 9.33 -11.07 -11.54
N THR A 48 8.65 -11.92 -12.28
CA THR A 48 8.91 -12.16 -13.71
C THR A 48 8.07 -11.22 -14.57
N GLU A 49 8.50 -11.00 -15.82
CA GLU A 49 7.74 -10.18 -16.79
C GLU A 49 6.31 -10.65 -16.98
N GLU A 50 6.08 -11.97 -16.99
CA GLU A 50 4.75 -12.55 -17.13
C GLU A 50 3.82 -12.12 -16.00
N ARG A 51 4.31 -12.14 -14.76
CA ARG A 51 3.55 -11.71 -13.58
C ARG A 51 3.28 -10.21 -13.62
N LEU A 52 4.25 -9.43 -14.08
CA LEU A 52 4.13 -7.98 -14.19
C LEU A 52 3.07 -7.58 -15.24
N LYS A 53 3.01 -8.30 -16.36
CA LYS A 53 1.97 -8.14 -17.38
C LYS A 53 0.57 -8.47 -16.86
N VAL A 54 0.44 -9.44 -15.95
CA VAL A 54 -0.85 -9.78 -15.31
C VAL A 54 -1.33 -8.67 -14.37
N LEU A 55 -0.42 -7.92 -13.74
CA LEU A 55 -0.77 -6.83 -12.81
C LEU A 55 -1.37 -5.60 -13.50
N ARG A 56 -1.23 -5.46 -14.83
CA ARG A 56 -1.97 -4.47 -15.62
C ARG A 56 -1.81 -3.02 -15.09
N ILE A 57 -0.60 -2.69 -14.63
CA ILE A 57 -0.28 -1.51 -13.81
C ILE A 57 -0.70 -0.19 -14.47
N ASN A 58 -0.67 -0.11 -15.80
CA ASN A 58 -0.99 1.12 -16.53
C ASN A 58 -1.93 0.86 -17.72
N GLU A 59 -2.99 0.06 -17.53
CA GLU A 59 -3.95 -0.23 -18.61
C GLU A 59 -4.67 1.02 -19.12
N GLU A 60 -4.99 1.95 -18.23
CA GLU A 60 -5.68 3.19 -18.57
C GLU A 60 -4.72 4.31 -19.03
N GLY A 61 -3.41 4.07 -19.02
CA GLY A 61 -2.41 5.05 -19.44
C GLY A 61 -2.28 6.27 -18.51
N PHE A 62 -2.75 6.15 -17.26
CA PHE A 62 -2.67 7.22 -16.26
C PHE A 62 -1.22 7.54 -15.84
N LEU A 63 -0.37 6.52 -15.75
CA LEU A 63 1.02 6.65 -15.30
C LEU A 63 1.94 7.01 -16.45
N GLN A 64 2.92 7.88 -16.18
CA GLN A 64 4.04 8.13 -17.05
C GLN A 64 4.98 6.92 -17.12
N PRO A 65 5.78 6.76 -18.20
CA PRO A 65 6.72 5.65 -18.30
C PRO A 65 7.72 5.60 -17.14
N GLU A 66 8.12 6.75 -16.60
CA GLU A 66 9.02 6.84 -15.43
C GLU A 66 8.32 6.39 -14.14
N GLU A 67 7.03 6.69 -13.99
CA GLU A 67 6.23 6.24 -12.84
C GLU A 67 5.98 4.73 -12.86
N VAL A 68 5.82 4.14 -14.06
CA VAL A 68 5.74 2.68 -14.22
C VAL A 68 7.04 2.02 -13.76
N LYS A 69 8.20 2.56 -14.16
CA LYS A 69 9.51 2.07 -13.70
C LYS A 69 9.70 2.21 -12.19
N LEU A 70 9.19 3.30 -11.61
CA LEU A 70 9.21 3.49 -10.15
C LEU A 70 8.40 2.39 -9.44
N PHE A 71 7.23 2.04 -9.97
CA PHE A 71 6.43 0.93 -9.44
C PHE A 71 7.18 -0.40 -9.50
N GLU A 72 7.84 -0.69 -10.62
CA GLU A 72 8.68 -1.88 -10.79
C GLU A 72 9.81 -1.92 -9.73
N GLN A 73 10.45 -0.78 -9.46
CA GLN A 73 11.46 -0.66 -8.40
C GLN A 73 10.87 -0.92 -7.00
N VAL A 74 9.67 -0.40 -6.69
CA VAL A 74 9.00 -0.64 -5.40
C VAL A 74 8.76 -2.15 -5.20
N PHE A 75 8.21 -2.83 -6.21
CA PHE A 75 7.96 -4.26 -6.12
C PHE A 75 9.25 -5.07 -5.95
N ARG A 76 10.33 -4.68 -6.63
CA ARG A 76 11.65 -5.29 -6.45
C ARG A 76 12.17 -5.11 -5.02
N ASN A 77 12.07 -3.90 -4.48
CA ASN A 77 12.59 -3.56 -3.16
C ASN A 77 11.87 -4.27 -2.01
N VAL A 78 10.57 -4.57 -2.16
CA VAL A 78 9.78 -5.32 -1.17
C VAL A 78 10.13 -6.83 -1.16
N GLN A 79 10.81 -7.33 -2.19
CA GLN A 79 11.13 -8.76 -2.33
C GLN A 79 12.48 -9.19 -1.74
N MET A 80 13.34 -8.23 -1.34
CA MET A 80 14.62 -8.48 -0.65
C MET A 80 14.42 -8.54 0.86
#